data_AF-A0A1C4NTF0-F1
#
_entry.id   AF-A0A1C4NTF0-F1
#
_cell.length_a   1.000
_cell.length_b   1.000
_cell.length_c   1.000
_cell.angle_alpha   90.00
_cell.angle_beta   90.00
_cell.angle_gamma   90.00
#
_symmetry.space_group_name_H-M   'P 1'
#
loop_
_entity.id
_entity.type
_entity.pdbx_description
1 polymer ?
#
loop_
_entity_poly.entity_id
_entity_poly.type
_entity_poly.pdbx_seq_one_letter_code
_entity_poly.pdbx_strand_id
1 'polypeptide(L)'
;MSAVAVASRGGDASGGWVLARARLGAGAEAAGWLRGEALRLAVRLDPGPRTRWAAPGTLHPARDPGPDAPTALRAWAEDRQRQARVRHLLAHGRALSFHFPDQGGAWYSLAAVPVPHPLRKAGETRMTEPTPSAPPRCQAAGNVTPYVAEMAVNVTRATGGPPRATVRCALAAHLTFEHEGIVRELDGAEGHVWGSFGAGVPVWRVRVARPCTEQAGHLPCGLYADHPGVCVPARTDAPAAP
;
A
#
# COMPACT_ATOMS: atom_id res chain seq x y z
N MET A 1 -10.04 18.64 8.57
CA MET A 1 -10.10 17.51 7.62
C MET A 1 -11.03 16.46 8.20
N SER A 2 -12.00 15.98 7.42
CA SER A 2 -12.94 14.95 7.89
C SER A 2 -12.25 13.59 7.90
N ALA A 3 -12.39 12.85 9.01
CA ALA A 3 -11.93 11.48 9.09
C ALA A 3 -12.68 10.61 8.07
N VAL A 4 -12.09 9.51 7.62
CA VAL A 4 -12.72 8.58 6.68
C VAL A 4 -12.82 7.21 7.32
N ALA A 5 -14.03 6.65 7.38
CA ALA A 5 -14.25 5.26 7.77
C ALA A 5 -14.11 4.39 6.53
N VAL A 6 -13.28 3.36 6.60
CA VAL A 6 -13.06 2.40 5.52
C VAL A 6 -13.41 1.00 5.98
N ALA A 7 -13.93 0.19 5.06
CA ALA A 7 -14.28 -1.20 5.34
C ALA A 7 -14.15 -2.07 4.11
N SER A 8 -13.83 -3.33 4.33
CA SER A 8 -13.98 -4.40 3.36
C SER A 8 -15.04 -5.39 3.84
N ARG A 9 -15.80 -5.92 2.89
CA ARG A 9 -16.78 -6.96 3.14
C ARG A 9 -16.62 -8.08 2.12
N GLY A 10 -17.04 -9.26 2.50
CA GLY A 10 -17.18 -10.38 1.60
C GLY A 10 -18.42 -11.18 1.95
N GLY A 11 -18.96 -11.90 1.00
CA GLY A 11 -20.17 -12.65 1.20
C GLY A 11 -20.47 -13.58 0.05
N ASP A 12 -21.60 -14.24 0.16
CA ASP A 12 -22.17 -15.14 -0.83
C ASP A 12 -23.72 -15.11 -0.72
N ALA A 13 -24.39 -16.13 -1.24
CA ALA A 13 -25.84 -16.26 -1.15
C ALA A 13 -26.38 -16.39 0.28
N SER A 14 -25.54 -16.80 1.24
CA SER A 14 -25.95 -16.99 2.65
C SER A 14 -25.81 -15.72 3.50
N GLY A 15 -25.05 -14.73 3.05
CA GLY A 15 -24.91 -13.46 3.76
C GLY A 15 -23.63 -12.70 3.43
N GLY A 16 -23.33 -11.69 4.24
CA GLY A 16 -22.13 -10.86 4.09
C GLY A 16 -21.52 -10.50 5.44
N TRP A 17 -20.19 -10.51 5.48
CA TRP A 17 -19.38 -10.29 6.68
C TRP A 17 -18.41 -9.14 6.47
N VAL A 18 -18.09 -8.43 7.56
CA VAL A 18 -17.02 -7.43 7.58
C VAL A 18 -15.69 -8.18 7.70
N LEU A 19 -14.80 -7.98 6.74
CA LEU A 19 -13.49 -8.62 6.70
C LEU A 19 -12.42 -7.75 7.35
N ALA A 20 -12.52 -6.43 7.17
CA ALA A 20 -11.69 -5.44 7.85
C ALA A 20 -12.39 -4.08 7.93
N ARG A 21 -12.00 -3.26 8.91
CA ARG A 21 -12.44 -1.86 9.04
C ARG A 21 -11.37 -1.00 9.70
N ALA A 22 -11.31 0.26 9.33
CA ALA A 22 -10.44 1.25 9.97
C ALA A 22 -11.06 2.66 9.92
N ARG A 23 -10.53 3.56 10.74
CA ARG A 23 -10.82 4.99 10.68
C ARG A 23 -9.51 5.74 10.47
N LEU A 24 -9.48 6.57 9.42
CA LEU A 24 -8.27 7.21 8.92
C LEU A 24 -8.41 8.73 8.98
N GLY A 25 -7.29 9.42 9.15
CA GLY A 25 -7.25 10.86 9.38
C GLY A 25 -7.48 11.68 8.12
N ALA A 26 -7.17 11.10 6.96
CA ALA A 26 -7.24 11.79 5.67
C ALA A 26 -7.70 10.89 4.52
N GLY A 27 -8.22 11.52 3.46
CA GLY A 27 -8.66 10.83 2.24
C GLY A 27 -7.53 10.10 1.49
N ALA A 28 -6.31 10.63 1.53
CA ALA A 28 -5.14 9.97 0.92
C ALA A 28 -4.80 8.66 1.63
N GLU A 29 -4.84 8.64 2.98
CA GLU A 29 -4.66 7.41 3.76
C GLU A 29 -5.76 6.40 3.46
N ALA A 30 -7.01 6.86 3.33
CA ALA A 30 -8.14 6.00 2.97
C ALA A 30 -7.98 5.39 1.57
N ALA A 31 -7.51 6.15 0.58
CA ALA A 31 -7.20 5.62 -0.73
C ALA A 31 -6.11 4.53 -0.66
N GLY A 32 -5.02 4.80 0.07
CA GLY A 32 -3.96 3.83 0.31
C GLY A 32 -4.45 2.57 1.01
N TRP A 33 -5.36 2.72 1.98
CA TRP A 33 -5.96 1.58 2.68
C TRP A 33 -6.82 0.73 1.75
N LEU A 34 -7.69 1.33 0.94
CA LEU A 34 -8.53 0.60 -0.01
C LEU A 34 -7.67 -0.20 -1.00
N ARG A 35 -6.62 0.42 -1.53
CA ARG A 35 -5.65 -0.23 -2.42
C ARG A 35 -4.96 -1.43 -1.74
N GLY A 36 -4.38 -1.22 -0.56
CA GLY A 36 -3.69 -2.28 0.16
C GLY A 36 -4.63 -3.42 0.54
N GLU A 37 -5.87 -3.11 0.91
CA GLU A 37 -6.90 -4.10 1.23
C GLU A 37 -7.33 -4.90 0.00
N ALA A 38 -7.46 -4.26 -1.17
CA ALA A 38 -7.73 -4.96 -2.42
C ALA A 38 -6.66 -6.01 -2.74
N LEU A 39 -5.39 -5.64 -2.61
CA LEU A 39 -4.26 -6.54 -2.83
C LEU A 39 -4.21 -7.66 -1.78
N ARG A 40 -4.47 -7.33 -0.51
CA ARG A 40 -4.51 -8.31 0.58
C ARG A 40 -5.58 -9.37 0.33
N LEU A 41 -6.78 -8.96 -0.09
CA LEU A 41 -7.86 -9.87 -0.45
C LEU A 41 -7.45 -10.73 -1.65
N ALA A 42 -6.98 -10.12 -2.74
CA ALA A 42 -6.57 -10.86 -3.93
C ALA A 42 -5.52 -11.94 -3.65
N VAL A 43 -4.49 -11.63 -2.84
CA VAL A 43 -3.43 -12.60 -2.49
C VAL A 43 -3.95 -13.74 -1.60
N ARG A 44 -4.95 -13.48 -0.76
CA ARG A 44 -5.54 -14.51 0.12
C ARG A 44 -6.52 -15.41 -0.61
N LEU A 45 -7.26 -14.86 -1.55
CA LEU A 45 -8.26 -15.58 -2.35
C LEU A 45 -7.61 -16.44 -3.44
N ASP A 46 -6.60 -15.89 -4.10
CA ASP A 46 -5.84 -16.57 -5.16
C ASP A 46 -4.34 -16.51 -4.82
N PRO A 47 -3.89 -17.33 -3.86
CA PRO A 47 -2.49 -17.39 -3.49
C PRO A 47 -1.66 -18.08 -4.57
N GLY A 48 -0.43 -17.60 -4.78
CA GLY A 48 0.52 -18.29 -5.66
C GLY A 48 0.84 -19.71 -5.18
N PRO A 49 1.28 -20.61 -6.07
CA PRO A 49 1.47 -22.05 -5.78
C PRO A 49 2.56 -22.34 -4.73
N ARG A 50 3.37 -21.34 -4.36
CA ARG A 50 4.43 -21.44 -3.34
C ARG A 50 4.15 -20.60 -2.10
N THR A 51 2.88 -20.33 -1.79
CA THR A 51 2.53 -19.56 -0.60
C THR A 51 2.93 -20.31 0.67
N ARG A 52 3.57 -19.62 1.61
CA ARG A 52 4.21 -20.27 2.78
C ARG A 52 3.23 -20.80 3.82
N TRP A 53 1.98 -20.33 3.79
CA TRP A 53 0.95 -20.73 4.76
C TRP A 53 0.19 -21.98 4.33
N ALA A 54 0.30 -22.40 3.07
CA ALA A 54 -0.33 -23.62 2.56
C ALA A 54 0.71 -24.74 2.48
N ALA A 55 0.32 -25.96 2.86
CA ALA A 55 1.19 -27.12 2.67
C ALA A 55 1.37 -27.39 1.15
N PRO A 56 2.49 -28.00 0.74
CA PRO A 56 2.67 -28.43 -0.64
C PRO A 56 1.50 -29.31 -1.09
N GLY A 57 0.95 -29.03 -2.28
CA GLY A 57 -0.18 -29.77 -2.84
C GLY A 57 -1.56 -29.36 -2.32
N THR A 58 -1.67 -28.42 -1.37
CA THR A 58 -2.97 -27.87 -0.92
C THR A 58 -3.62 -26.93 -1.95
N LEU A 59 -2.80 -26.25 -2.75
CA LEU A 59 -3.29 -25.33 -3.77
C LEU A 59 -3.31 -26.01 -5.13
N HIS A 60 -4.44 -25.88 -5.82
CA HIS A 60 -4.62 -26.37 -7.19
C HIS A 60 -4.98 -25.21 -8.11
N PRO A 61 -4.42 -25.15 -9.33
CA PRO A 61 -4.86 -24.17 -10.31
C PRO A 61 -6.36 -24.35 -10.60
N ALA A 62 -7.16 -23.34 -10.28
CA ALA A 62 -8.54 -23.26 -10.73
C ALA A 62 -8.56 -22.58 -12.11
N ARG A 63 -9.29 -23.16 -13.07
CA ARG A 63 -9.44 -22.62 -14.42
C ARG A 63 -10.91 -22.61 -14.82
N ASP A 64 -11.71 -22.06 -13.93
CA ASP A 64 -13.14 -22.01 -14.15
C ASP A 64 -13.51 -20.70 -14.87
N PRO A 65 -14.34 -20.76 -15.93
CA PRO A 65 -14.84 -19.57 -16.58
C PRO A 65 -15.86 -18.86 -15.67
N GLY A 66 -15.61 -17.59 -15.34
CA GLY A 66 -16.52 -16.80 -14.51
C GLY A 66 -15.90 -15.49 -14.04
N PRO A 67 -16.64 -14.67 -13.27
CA PRO A 67 -16.06 -13.55 -12.55
C PRO A 67 -14.92 -14.03 -11.65
N ASP A 68 -13.79 -13.33 -11.71
CA ASP A 68 -12.59 -13.61 -10.92
C ASP A 68 -12.30 -12.37 -10.07
N ALA A 69 -12.82 -12.39 -8.85
CA ALA A 69 -12.63 -11.27 -7.92
C ALA A 69 -11.14 -11.01 -7.62
N PRO A 70 -10.29 -12.03 -7.36
CA PRO A 70 -8.86 -11.80 -7.18
C PRO A 70 -8.19 -11.03 -8.33
N THR A 71 -8.45 -11.42 -9.58
CA THR A 71 -7.90 -10.72 -10.76
C THR A 71 -8.46 -9.30 -10.87
N ALA A 72 -9.76 -9.12 -10.66
CA ALA A 72 -10.39 -7.80 -10.70
C ALA A 72 -9.87 -6.85 -9.59
N LEU A 73 -9.62 -7.37 -8.39
CA LEU A 73 -9.03 -6.63 -7.27
C LEU A 73 -7.60 -6.18 -7.58
N ARG A 74 -6.76 -7.05 -8.18
CA ARG A 74 -5.41 -6.69 -8.62
C ARG A 74 -5.45 -5.61 -9.70
N ALA A 75 -6.27 -5.81 -10.72
CA ALA A 75 -6.44 -4.85 -11.80
C ALA A 75 -6.91 -3.48 -11.28
N TRP A 76 -7.88 -3.46 -10.36
CA TRP A 76 -8.36 -2.24 -9.73
C TRP A 76 -7.26 -1.54 -8.92
N ALA A 77 -6.49 -2.30 -8.13
CA ALA A 77 -5.40 -1.75 -7.32
C ALA A 77 -4.24 -1.19 -8.15
N GLU A 78 -4.01 -1.76 -9.35
CA GLU A 78 -2.92 -1.39 -10.27
C GLU A 78 -3.29 -0.26 -11.25
N ASP A 79 -4.58 -0.01 -11.48
CA ASP A 79 -5.07 1.06 -12.35
C ASP A 79 -4.75 2.45 -11.76
N ARG A 80 -3.63 3.03 -12.21
CA ARG A 80 -3.13 4.32 -11.71
C ARG A 80 -4.13 5.46 -11.87
N GLN A 81 -4.86 5.50 -12.99
CA GLN A 81 -5.83 6.56 -13.26
C GLN A 81 -7.00 6.46 -12.30
N ARG A 82 -7.49 5.24 -12.06
CA ARG A 82 -8.53 4.99 -11.08
C ARG A 82 -8.07 5.30 -9.66
N GLN A 83 -6.84 4.93 -9.28
CA GLN A 83 -6.29 5.26 -7.96
C GLN A 83 -6.12 6.78 -7.76
N ALA A 84 -5.68 7.51 -8.78
CA ALA A 84 -5.64 8.97 -8.75
C ALA A 84 -7.04 9.58 -8.56
N ARG A 85 -8.05 9.06 -9.27
CA ARG A 85 -9.45 9.49 -9.12
C ARG A 85 -10.01 9.20 -7.73
N VAL A 86 -9.71 8.04 -7.15
CA VAL A 86 -10.10 7.68 -5.77
C VAL A 86 -9.54 8.68 -4.77
N ARG A 87 -8.23 8.99 -4.85
CA ARG A 87 -7.59 10.00 -4.00
C ARG A 87 -8.28 11.35 -4.13
N HIS A 88 -8.52 11.79 -5.36
CA HIS A 88 -9.20 13.06 -5.63
C HIS A 88 -10.61 13.10 -5.01
N LEU A 89 -11.42 12.07 -5.22
CA LEU A 89 -12.78 12.01 -4.70
C LEU A 89 -12.82 11.98 -3.16
N LEU A 90 -11.92 11.23 -2.52
CA LEU A 90 -11.84 11.18 -1.05
C LEU A 90 -11.32 12.48 -0.46
N ALA A 91 -10.40 13.18 -1.13
CA ALA A 91 -9.96 14.52 -0.72
C ALA A 91 -11.12 15.53 -0.71
N HIS A 92 -12.11 15.35 -1.59
CA HIS A 92 -13.33 16.16 -1.66
C HIS A 92 -14.49 15.61 -0.81
N GLY A 93 -14.21 14.69 0.11
CA GLY A 93 -15.23 14.18 1.03
C GLY A 93 -16.35 13.39 0.34
N ARG A 94 -16.06 12.68 -0.76
CA ARG A 94 -17.01 11.80 -1.44
C ARG A 94 -16.95 10.38 -0.87
N ALA A 95 -18.10 9.79 -0.60
CA ALA A 95 -18.19 8.36 -0.29
C ALA A 95 -17.97 7.52 -1.55
N LEU A 96 -17.29 6.39 -1.40
CA LEU A 96 -16.96 5.45 -2.48
C LEU A 96 -17.30 4.02 -2.07
N SER A 97 -17.74 3.22 -3.02
CA SER A 97 -17.95 1.78 -2.88
C SER A 97 -17.55 1.07 -4.17
N PHE A 98 -16.84 -0.05 -4.04
CA PHE A 98 -16.41 -0.90 -5.13
C PHE A 98 -16.88 -2.32 -4.85
N HIS A 99 -17.37 -3.01 -5.88
CA HIS A 99 -17.91 -4.37 -5.79
C HIS A 99 -17.19 -5.28 -6.78
N PHE A 100 -16.80 -6.46 -6.30
CA PHE A 100 -16.00 -7.45 -7.01
C PHE A 100 -16.71 -8.80 -6.91
N PRO A 101 -17.53 -9.17 -7.91
CA PRO A 101 -18.17 -10.48 -7.95
C PRO A 101 -17.14 -11.57 -8.21
N ASP A 102 -17.39 -12.74 -7.66
CA ASP A 102 -16.60 -13.95 -7.82
C ASP A 102 -17.48 -15.13 -8.20
N GLN A 103 -16.86 -16.27 -8.44
CA GLN A 103 -17.58 -17.50 -8.78
C GLN A 103 -18.46 -18.01 -7.63
N GLY A 104 -19.44 -18.85 -7.97
CA GLY A 104 -20.35 -19.43 -6.98
C GLY A 104 -21.26 -18.41 -6.27
N GLY A 105 -21.37 -17.18 -6.80
CA GLY A 105 -22.14 -16.09 -6.18
C GLY A 105 -21.43 -15.42 -5.00
N ALA A 106 -20.17 -15.76 -4.75
CA ALA A 106 -19.34 -15.03 -3.80
C ALA A 106 -19.05 -13.61 -4.31
N TRP A 107 -18.80 -12.69 -3.39
CA TRP A 107 -18.52 -11.30 -3.70
C TRP A 107 -17.67 -10.64 -2.63
N TYR A 108 -16.95 -9.60 -3.04
CA TYR A 108 -16.14 -8.76 -2.17
C TYR A 108 -16.43 -7.29 -2.44
N SER A 109 -16.37 -6.45 -1.41
CA SER A 109 -16.51 -5.00 -1.58
C SER A 109 -15.55 -4.21 -0.71
N LEU A 110 -15.23 -3.01 -1.20
CA LEU A 110 -14.37 -2.02 -0.55
C LEU A 110 -15.13 -0.71 -0.48
N ALA A 111 -15.23 -0.12 0.70
CA ALA A 111 -15.98 1.11 0.91
C ALA A 111 -15.18 2.12 1.72
N ALA A 112 -15.37 3.40 1.40
CA ALA A 112 -14.86 4.54 2.15
C ALA A 112 -15.98 5.57 2.32
N VAL A 113 -16.25 5.93 3.56
CA VAL A 113 -17.31 6.87 3.94
C VAL A 113 -16.68 7.99 4.78
N PRO A 114 -16.67 9.23 4.29
CA PRO A 114 -16.28 10.39 5.09
C PRO A 114 -17.18 10.51 6.32
N VAL A 115 -16.56 10.64 7.48
CA VAL A 115 -17.24 10.78 8.78
C VAL A 115 -17.25 12.26 9.15
N PRO A 116 -18.43 12.87 9.36
CA PRO A 116 -18.52 14.22 9.89
C PRO A 116 -17.75 14.31 11.22
N HIS A 117 -17.03 15.41 11.42
CA HIS A 117 -16.49 15.69 12.74
C HIS A 117 -17.65 15.91 13.71
N PRO A 118 -17.65 15.31 14.92
CA PRO A 118 -18.51 15.81 15.97
C PRO A 118 -18.13 17.28 16.20
N LEU A 119 -19.13 18.17 16.21
CA LEU A 119 -18.93 19.56 16.60
C LEU A 119 -18.29 19.56 17.99
N ARG A 120 -17.06 20.03 18.10
CA ARG A 120 -16.38 20.17 19.40
C ARG A 120 -17.23 21.11 20.27
N LYS A 121 -17.61 20.67 21.47
CA LYS A 121 -18.13 21.58 22.51
C LYS A 121 -17.03 22.60 22.82
N ALA A 122 -17.37 23.88 22.77
CA ALA A 122 -16.48 24.96 23.19
C ALA A 122 -16.15 24.78 24.67
N GLY A 123 -14.89 24.53 25.02
CA GLY A 123 -14.47 24.55 26.43
C GLY A 123 -13.28 23.67 26.83
N GLU A 124 -12.76 22.77 26.00
CA GLU A 124 -11.61 21.94 26.42
C GLU A 124 -10.25 22.59 26.11
N THR A 125 -9.56 22.92 27.20
CA THR A 125 -8.28 23.59 27.31
C THR A 125 -7.18 22.89 26.51
N ARG A 126 -6.43 23.68 25.75
CA ARG A 126 -5.28 23.25 24.93
C ARG A 126 -4.12 22.82 25.84
N MET A 127 -3.90 21.51 25.99
CA MET A 127 -2.58 21.02 26.39
C MET A 127 -1.59 21.37 25.27
N THR A 128 -0.51 22.04 25.65
CA THR A 128 0.63 22.40 24.80
C THR A 128 1.21 21.15 24.14
N GLU A 129 1.03 21.03 22.82
CA GLU A 129 1.72 20.04 21.99
C GLU A 129 3.22 20.35 21.96
N PRO A 130 4.09 19.34 22.16
CA PRO A 130 5.52 19.51 21.89
C PRO A 130 5.74 19.72 20.39
N THR A 131 6.70 20.57 20.06
CA THR A 131 7.22 20.86 18.72
C THR A 131 7.24 19.61 17.83
N PRO A 132 6.72 19.65 16.58
CA PRO A 132 6.67 18.46 15.74
C PRO A 132 8.09 18.06 15.33
N SER A 133 8.63 17.06 16.02
CA SER A 133 9.71 16.22 15.48
C SER A 133 9.19 15.59 14.18
N ALA A 134 10.03 15.46 13.15
CA ALA A 134 9.67 14.87 11.87
C ALA A 134 8.80 13.60 12.06
N PRO A 135 7.72 13.42 11.29
CA PRO A 135 6.79 12.32 11.51
C PRO A 135 7.55 10.99 11.49
N PRO A 136 7.33 10.10 12.47
CA PRO A 136 8.06 8.84 12.55
C PRO A 136 7.79 8.03 11.28
N ARG A 137 8.85 7.46 10.69
CA ARG A 137 8.72 6.54 9.54
C ARG A 137 8.04 5.26 9.99
N CYS A 138 7.32 4.61 9.07
CA CYS A 138 6.76 3.29 9.31
C CYS A 138 7.89 2.29 9.60
N GLN A 139 7.71 1.45 10.63
CA GLN A 139 8.74 0.50 11.08
C GLN A 139 8.64 -0.88 10.41
N ALA A 140 7.65 -1.10 9.55
CA ALA A 140 7.46 -2.38 8.89
C ALA A 140 8.68 -2.75 8.03
N ALA A 141 9.01 -4.04 8.06
CA ALA A 141 10.08 -4.62 7.26
C ALA A 141 9.57 -5.86 6.50
N GLY A 142 10.17 -6.11 5.36
CA GLY A 142 9.89 -7.24 4.49
C GLY A 142 11.19 -7.90 4.04
N ASN A 143 11.11 -9.21 3.79
CA ASN A 143 12.24 -9.96 3.25
C ASN A 143 12.23 -9.93 1.72
N VAL A 144 13.40 -9.75 1.12
CA VAL A 144 13.62 -9.92 -0.31
C VAL A 144 14.11 -11.35 -0.51
N THR A 145 13.25 -12.19 -1.07
CA THR A 145 13.63 -13.58 -1.38
C THR A 145 14.59 -13.62 -2.57
N PRO A 146 15.36 -14.72 -2.77
CA PRO A 146 16.23 -14.86 -3.93
C PRO A 146 15.51 -14.62 -5.27
N TYR A 147 14.27 -15.09 -5.38
CA TYR A 147 13.44 -14.85 -6.57
C TYR A 147 13.11 -13.37 -6.78
N VAL A 148 12.78 -12.64 -5.71
CA VAL A 148 12.52 -11.19 -5.79
C VAL A 148 13.80 -10.42 -6.13
N ALA A 149 14.94 -10.85 -5.58
CA ALA A 149 16.24 -10.25 -5.91
C ALA A 149 16.55 -10.42 -7.41
N GLU A 150 16.33 -11.62 -7.96
CA GLU A 150 16.48 -11.89 -9.39
C GLU A 150 15.50 -11.05 -10.23
N MET A 151 14.23 -10.97 -9.84
CA MET A 151 13.26 -10.09 -10.51
C MET A 151 13.70 -8.62 -10.47
N ALA A 152 14.26 -8.15 -9.35
CA ALA A 152 14.74 -6.77 -9.22
C ALA A 152 15.96 -6.48 -10.08
N VAL A 153 16.78 -7.50 -10.41
CA VAL A 153 17.84 -7.38 -11.41
C VAL A 153 17.22 -7.30 -12.81
N ASN A 154 16.28 -8.19 -13.12
CA ASN A 154 15.76 -8.36 -14.48
C ASN A 154 14.72 -7.33 -14.90
N VAL A 155 14.10 -6.60 -13.96
CA VAL A 155 13.07 -5.58 -14.27
C VAL A 155 13.65 -4.33 -14.95
N THR A 156 14.97 -4.15 -14.96
CA THR A 156 15.64 -3.03 -15.62
C THR A 156 17.02 -3.41 -16.14
N ARG A 157 17.44 -2.77 -17.23
CA ARG A 157 18.82 -2.84 -17.72
C ARG A 157 19.75 -1.80 -17.09
N ALA A 158 19.20 -0.87 -16.30
CA ALA A 158 19.98 0.13 -15.60
C ALA A 158 20.98 -0.54 -14.65
N THR A 159 22.20 -0.01 -14.65
CA THR A 159 23.23 -0.39 -13.68
C THR A 159 22.84 0.11 -12.29
N GLY A 160 23.41 -0.52 -11.27
CA GLY A 160 23.09 -0.20 -9.89
C GLY A 160 23.62 -1.25 -8.93
N GLY A 161 23.48 -0.96 -7.64
CA GLY A 161 23.88 -1.87 -6.57
C GLY A 161 23.13 -3.21 -6.58
N PRO A 162 23.59 -4.19 -5.78
CA PRO A 162 22.88 -5.45 -5.62
C PRO A 162 21.53 -5.27 -4.91
N PRO A 163 20.54 -6.14 -5.17
CA PRO A 163 19.31 -6.17 -4.38
C PRO A 163 19.61 -6.38 -2.88
N ARG A 164 18.90 -5.63 -2.02
CA ARG A 164 18.94 -5.78 -0.57
C ARG A 164 18.31 -7.11 -0.15
N ALA A 165 18.77 -7.72 0.93
CA ALA A 165 18.13 -8.92 1.50
C ALA A 165 16.86 -8.60 2.32
N THR A 166 16.78 -7.39 2.86
CA THR A 166 15.62 -6.88 3.61
C THR A 166 15.28 -5.47 3.16
N VAL A 167 14.00 -5.13 3.21
CA VAL A 167 13.49 -3.78 2.95
C VAL A 167 12.75 -3.25 4.16
N ARG A 168 12.83 -1.94 4.39
CA ARG A 168 12.03 -1.22 5.37
C ARG A 168 11.07 -0.30 4.66
N CYS A 169 9.93 -0.04 5.29
CA CYS A 169 8.95 0.87 4.73
C CYS A 169 9.53 2.29 4.68
N ALA A 170 9.46 2.90 3.51
CA ALA A 170 10.01 4.22 3.27
C ALA A 170 8.95 5.33 3.44
N LEU A 171 7.72 4.99 3.82
CA LEU A 171 6.62 5.93 4.06
C LEU A 171 6.59 6.44 5.51
N ALA A 172 5.91 7.57 5.75
CA ALA A 172 5.52 8.01 7.10
C ALA A 172 4.72 6.91 7.82
N ALA A 173 4.60 6.97 9.15
CA ALA A 173 3.73 6.05 9.89
C ALA A 173 2.33 6.00 9.25
N HIS A 174 1.88 4.79 8.92
CA HIS A 174 0.61 4.55 8.23
C HIS A 174 -0.02 3.24 8.71
N LEU A 175 -1.35 3.15 8.60
CA LEU A 175 -2.14 1.98 9.01
C LEU A 175 -2.47 1.03 7.84
N THR A 176 -2.00 1.34 6.63
CA THR A 176 -2.21 0.49 5.45
C THR A 176 -1.35 -0.77 5.52
N PHE A 177 -1.87 -1.88 4.96
CA PHE A 177 -1.15 -3.17 4.92
C PHE A 177 -0.06 -3.23 3.84
N GLU A 178 -0.12 -2.36 2.82
CA GLU A 178 0.90 -2.25 1.78
C GLU A 178 1.96 -1.25 2.26
N HIS A 179 3.19 -1.74 2.33
CA HIS A 179 4.41 -1.00 2.59
C HIS A 179 5.26 -0.98 1.32
N GLU A 180 6.03 0.08 1.16
CA GLU A 180 6.88 0.29 -0.01
C GLU A 180 8.31 0.52 0.46
N GLY A 181 9.27 -0.19 -0.11
CA GLY A 181 10.67 -0.09 0.25
C GLY A 181 11.59 -0.27 -0.95
N ILE A 182 12.80 0.27 -0.87
CA ILE A 182 13.81 0.14 -1.93
C ILE A 182 14.38 -1.27 -1.87
N VAL A 183 14.17 -2.05 -2.93
CA VAL A 183 14.77 -3.39 -3.10
C VAL A 183 16.16 -3.27 -3.71
N ARG A 184 16.36 -2.36 -4.67
CA ARG A 184 17.64 -2.17 -5.36
C ARG A 184 17.82 -0.71 -5.74
N GLU A 185 19.02 -0.17 -5.53
CA GLU A 185 19.40 1.19 -5.97
C GLU A 185 19.92 1.13 -7.40
N LEU A 186 19.54 2.11 -8.22
CA LEU A 186 20.00 2.25 -9.60
C LEU A 186 20.90 3.47 -9.72
N ASP A 187 21.87 3.40 -10.62
CA ASP A 187 22.81 4.50 -10.83
C ASP A 187 22.11 5.68 -11.54
N GLY A 188 22.55 6.90 -11.20
CA GLY A 188 22.09 8.13 -11.87
C GLY A 188 20.63 8.49 -11.58
N ALA A 189 19.95 9.05 -12.58
CA ALA A 189 18.59 9.60 -12.43
C ALA A 189 17.47 8.57 -12.62
N GLU A 190 17.81 7.30 -12.87
CA GLU A 190 16.87 6.20 -13.10
C GLU A 190 16.06 5.87 -11.83
N GLY A 191 16.59 6.20 -10.65
CA GLY A 191 15.93 6.04 -9.36
C GLY A 191 16.20 4.69 -8.74
N HIS A 192 15.15 3.91 -8.49
CA HIS A 192 15.26 2.69 -7.67
C HIS A 192 14.31 1.61 -8.16
N VAL A 193 14.64 0.36 -7.87
CA VAL A 193 13.68 -0.74 -7.89
C VAL A 193 12.99 -0.79 -6.54
N TRP A 194 11.69 -0.54 -6.55
CA TRP A 194 10.80 -0.53 -5.39
C TRP A 194 10.09 -1.86 -5.23
N GLY A 195 9.97 -2.29 -3.98
CA GLY A 195 9.23 -3.47 -3.57
C GLY A 195 7.98 -3.13 -2.78
N SER A 196 6.85 -3.75 -3.14
CA SER A 196 5.64 -3.73 -2.31
C SER A 196 5.62 -4.96 -1.41
N PHE A 197 5.35 -4.76 -0.12
CA PHE A 197 5.33 -5.81 0.89
C PHE A 197 4.36 -5.50 2.03
N GLY A 198 4.14 -6.49 2.89
CA GLY A 198 3.25 -6.43 4.04
C GLY A 198 4.08 -6.70 5.28
N ALA A 199 3.66 -6.21 6.45
CA ALA A 199 4.42 -6.44 7.67
C ALA A 199 4.61 -7.94 7.92
N GLY A 200 5.87 -8.41 7.94
CA GLY A 200 6.21 -9.83 8.10
C GLY A 200 5.99 -10.72 6.87
N VAL A 201 5.55 -10.14 5.74
CA VAL A 201 5.38 -10.82 4.46
C VAL A 201 6.55 -10.45 3.53
N PRO A 202 7.10 -11.40 2.74
CA PRO A 202 8.10 -11.06 1.75
C PRO A 202 7.58 -10.05 0.71
N VAL A 203 8.50 -9.33 0.09
CA VAL A 203 8.18 -8.50 -1.08
C VAL A 203 7.53 -9.38 -2.15
N TRP A 204 6.39 -8.95 -2.69
CA TRP A 204 5.62 -9.71 -3.69
C TRP A 204 5.54 -9.00 -5.05
N ARG A 205 6.00 -7.76 -5.13
CA ARG A 205 6.00 -6.97 -6.36
C ARG A 205 7.24 -6.12 -6.40
N VAL A 206 7.86 -6.02 -7.57
CA VAL A 206 8.94 -5.08 -7.84
C VAL A 206 8.61 -4.19 -9.03
N ARG A 207 9.10 -2.94 -9.03
CA ARG A 207 8.98 -2.01 -10.15
C ARG A 207 10.09 -0.97 -10.14
N VAL A 208 10.46 -0.47 -11.31
CA VAL A 208 11.35 0.68 -11.43
C VAL A 208 10.56 1.96 -11.18
N ALA A 209 11.08 2.87 -10.35
CA ALA A 209 10.49 4.18 -10.18
C ALA A 209 11.55 5.27 -9.96
N ARG A 210 11.35 6.40 -10.65
CA ARG A 210 12.17 7.61 -10.52
C ARG A 210 11.94 8.29 -9.17
N PRO A 211 12.90 9.08 -8.65
CA PRO A 211 12.74 9.82 -7.40
C PRO A 211 11.51 10.76 -7.40
N CYS A 212 10.93 10.97 -6.22
CA CYS A 212 9.77 11.85 -6.04
C CYS A 212 10.16 13.32 -6.10
N THR A 213 9.34 14.13 -6.77
CA THR A 213 9.50 15.58 -6.92
C THR A 213 8.55 16.41 -6.04
N GLU A 214 7.64 15.78 -5.29
CA GLU A 214 6.49 16.46 -4.68
C GLU A 214 6.74 17.14 -3.32
N GLN A 215 7.91 16.97 -2.68
CA GLN A 215 8.18 17.70 -1.44
C GLN A 215 8.60 19.14 -1.73
N ALA A 216 7.71 20.10 -1.39
CA ALA A 216 8.05 21.51 -1.29
C ALA A 216 8.98 21.72 -0.07
N GLY A 217 10.28 21.72 -0.31
CA GLY A 217 11.34 21.88 0.69
C GLY A 217 12.72 21.46 0.15
N HIS A 218 13.80 21.90 0.80
CA HIS A 218 15.18 21.85 0.27
C HIS A 218 15.80 20.43 0.11
N LEU A 219 15.07 19.36 0.40
CA LEU A 219 15.56 17.98 0.29
C LEU A 219 14.58 17.13 -0.54
N PRO A 220 15.05 16.42 -1.58
CA PRO A 220 14.21 15.46 -2.30
C PRO A 220 13.84 14.31 -1.35
N CYS A 221 12.56 13.91 -1.32
CA CYS A 221 12.10 12.89 -0.36
C CYS A 221 12.67 11.48 -0.65
N GLY A 222 13.29 11.28 -1.82
CA GLY A 222 14.01 10.05 -2.20
C GLY A 222 13.13 8.81 -2.38
N LEU A 223 11.81 8.99 -2.45
CA LEU A 223 10.86 7.89 -2.65
C LEU A 223 10.62 7.63 -4.13
N TYR A 224 9.46 8.01 -4.65
CA TYR A 224 9.14 8.03 -6.08
C TYR A 224 7.83 8.79 -6.32
N ALA A 225 7.62 9.33 -7.52
CA ALA A 225 6.53 10.28 -7.80
C ALA A 225 5.12 9.80 -7.41
N ASP A 226 4.82 8.49 -7.53
CA ASP A 226 3.46 7.95 -7.39
C ASP A 226 3.19 7.21 -6.06
N HIS A 227 3.93 7.50 -4.98
CA HIS A 227 3.83 6.69 -3.77
C HIS A 227 2.51 6.88 -3.00
N PRO A 228 1.95 5.82 -2.38
CA PRO A 228 0.59 5.85 -1.84
C PRO A 228 0.47 6.56 -0.47
N GLY A 229 1.54 7.20 0.02
CA GLY A 229 1.61 7.73 1.39
C GLY A 229 2.22 9.12 1.48
N VAL A 230 2.37 9.64 2.71
CA VAL A 230 3.02 10.95 2.94
C VAL A 230 4.54 10.81 2.80
N CYS A 231 5.16 11.71 2.02
CA CYS A 231 6.60 11.79 1.84
C CYS A 231 7.30 12.05 3.18
N VAL A 232 8.40 11.34 3.47
CA VAL A 232 9.33 11.70 4.55
C VAL A 232 10.71 11.91 3.90
N PRO A 233 11.46 12.97 4.25
CA PRO A 233 12.76 13.26 3.64
C PRO A 233 13.70 12.07 3.69
N ALA A 234 14.35 11.73 2.57
CA ALA A 234 15.30 10.61 2.51
C ALA A 234 16.30 10.71 3.67
N ARG A 235 16.70 9.58 4.25
CA ARG A 235 17.82 9.63 5.18
C ARG A 235 19.03 10.11 4.39
N THR A 236 19.54 11.29 4.74
CA THR A 236 20.93 11.61 4.48
C THR A 236 21.73 10.65 5.34
N ASP A 237 22.11 9.51 4.77
CA ASP A 237 23.20 8.71 5.30
C ASP A 237 24.49 9.52 5.08
N ALA A 238 24.63 10.61 5.84
CA ALA A 238 25.93 11.24 6.02
C ALA A 238 26.70 10.28 6.93
N PRO A 239 27.88 9.75 6.53
CA PRO A 239 28.74 9.09 7.48
C PRO A 239 29.00 10.08 8.62
N ALA A 240 28.87 9.60 9.87
CA ALA A 240 29.38 10.37 11.00
C ALA A 240 30.83 10.75 10.67
N ALA A 241 31.10 12.06 10.62
CA ALA A 241 32.45 12.59 10.48
C ALA A 241 33.34 12.01 11.61
N PRO A 242 34.63 11.80 11.34
CA PRO A 242 35.48 10.80 12.01
C PRO A 242 35.61 10.95 13.53
#